data_AF-A0A7S1F037-F1
#
_entry.id   AF-A0A7S1F037-F1
#
_cell.length_a   1.000
_cell.length_b   1.000
_cell.length_c   1.000
_cell.angle_alpha   90.00
_cell.angle_beta   90.00
_cell.angle_gamma   90.00
#
_symmetry.space_group_name_H-M   'P 1'
#
loop_
_entity.id
_entity.type
_entity.pdbx_description
1 polymer ?
#
loop_
_entity_poly.entity_id
_entity_poly.type
_entity_poly.pdbx_seq_one_letter_code
_entity_poly.pdbx_strand_id
1 'polypeptide(L)'
;KSQSSKQCGGLYQCHFCCLWKDEGDFSASQRRAFEESAGKARPICKTCAKVGPRQFEQVLDVPLWSLPIASRYALVMIFSGEYEEYPAFPEDVLRNVFSCLVQRVAPFVSDIGDGVFRCTVCSREFEGVAAISRHVQTSLRHQKALSA
;
A
#
# COMPACT_ATOMS: atom_id res chain seq x y z
N LYS A 1 30.76 -35.09 15.27
CA LYS A 1 29.44 -34.54 15.66
C LYS A 1 29.31 -33.17 15.01
N SER A 2 28.82 -33.12 13.77
CA SER A 2 28.68 -31.88 13.00
C SER A 2 27.40 -31.18 13.44
N GLN A 3 27.54 -29.94 13.92
CA GLN A 3 26.43 -29.10 14.33
C GLN A 3 25.64 -28.69 13.08
N SER A 4 24.41 -29.18 12.99
CA SER A 4 23.40 -28.71 12.03
C SER A 4 23.09 -27.26 12.36
N SER A 5 23.48 -26.35 11.47
CA SER A 5 23.11 -24.94 11.50
C SER A 5 21.59 -24.84 11.42
N LYS A 6 20.94 -24.54 12.56
CA LYS A 6 19.52 -24.22 12.63
C LYS A 6 19.22 -23.09 11.65
N GLN A 7 18.47 -23.41 10.59
CA GLN A 7 17.87 -22.41 9.71
C GLN A 7 17.02 -21.48 10.59
N CYS A 8 17.39 -20.20 10.66
CA CYS A 8 16.49 -19.16 11.16
C CYS A 8 15.24 -19.18 10.29
N GLY A 9 14.06 -19.40 10.90
CA GLY A 9 12.79 -19.47 10.20
C GLY A 9 12.58 -18.26 9.29
N GLY A 10 12.22 -18.53 8.02
CA GLY A 10 12.03 -17.49 7.02
C GLY A 10 10.82 -16.62 7.38
N LEU A 11 11.08 -15.35 7.70
CA LEU A 11 10.05 -14.33 7.77
C LEU A 11 9.82 -13.77 6.36
N TYR A 12 8.56 -13.53 6.01
CA TYR A 12 8.16 -12.95 4.73
C TYR A 12 7.34 -11.67 4.97
N GLN A 13 7.56 -10.63 4.18
CA GLN A 13 6.78 -9.41 4.26
C GLN A 13 5.52 -9.52 3.38
N CYS A 14 4.35 -9.33 3.98
CA CYS A 14 3.11 -9.32 3.22
C CYS A 14 3.02 -8.05 2.35
N HIS A 15 2.72 -8.21 1.06
CA HIS A 15 2.58 -7.08 0.13
C HIS A 15 1.42 -6.14 0.48
N PHE A 16 0.33 -6.68 1.04
CA PHE A 16 -0.89 -5.93 1.30
C PHE A 16 -0.80 -5.11 2.61
N CYS A 17 -0.46 -5.76 3.73
CA CYS A 17 -0.41 -5.07 5.03
C CYS A 17 1.00 -4.61 5.44
N CYS A 18 2.03 -4.90 4.64
CA CYS A 18 3.44 -4.55 4.88
C CYS A 18 4.06 -5.13 6.17
N LEU A 19 3.37 -6.04 6.85
CA LEU A 19 3.87 -6.69 8.07
C LEU A 19 4.73 -7.92 7.74
N TRP A 20 5.78 -8.12 8.53
CA TRP A 20 6.55 -9.36 8.55
C TRP A 20 5.73 -10.46 9.24
N LYS A 21 5.72 -11.63 8.62
CA LYS A 21 4.87 -12.76 9.00
C LYS A 21 5.65 -14.07 8.88
N ASP A 22 5.21 -15.07 9.64
CA ASP A 22 5.83 -16.38 9.62
C ASP A 22 5.51 -17.13 8.33
N GLU A 23 6.35 -18.11 7.98
CA GLU A 23 6.17 -18.96 6.81
C GLU A 23 4.74 -19.55 6.72
N GLY A 24 4.17 -19.92 7.87
CA GLY A 24 2.83 -20.49 8.01
C GLY A 24 1.69 -19.56 7.57
N ASP A 25 1.93 -18.25 7.52
CA ASP A 25 0.95 -17.25 7.11
C ASP A 25 0.78 -17.13 5.60
N PHE A 26 1.56 -17.85 4.79
CA PHE A 26 1.50 -17.81 3.33
C PHE A 26 1.15 -19.18 2.75
N SER A 27 0.66 -19.21 1.50
CA SER A 27 0.47 -20.48 0.80
C SER A 27 1.81 -21.05 0.32
N ALA A 28 1.92 -22.38 0.23
CA ALA A 28 3.12 -23.04 -0.31
C ALA A 28 3.43 -22.62 -1.76
N SER A 29 2.42 -22.22 -2.54
CA SER A 29 2.61 -21.66 -3.89
C SER A 29 3.25 -20.27 -3.86
N GLN A 30 2.81 -19.39 -2.95
CA GLN A 30 3.38 -18.05 -2.81
C GLN A 30 4.85 -18.09 -2.36
N ARG A 31 5.18 -19.00 -1.44
CA ARG A 31 6.56 -19.16 -0.95
C ARG A 31 7.51 -19.65 -2.03
N ARG A 32 7.10 -20.69 -2.78
CA ARG A 32 7.86 -21.16 -3.94
C ARG A 32 8.05 -20.06 -4.98
N ALA A 33 6.99 -19.33 -5.33
CA ALA A 33 7.10 -18.21 -6.25
C ALA A 33 8.05 -17.11 -5.73
N PHE A 34 8.04 -16.83 -4.42
CA PHE A 34 8.96 -15.88 -3.81
C PHE A 34 10.42 -16.33 -3.89
N GLU A 35 10.69 -17.60 -3.59
CA GLU A 35 12.02 -18.19 -3.65
C GLU A 35 12.55 -18.29 -5.08
N GLU A 36 11.74 -18.80 -6.01
CA GLU A 36 12.06 -18.93 -7.44
C GLU A 36 12.32 -17.57 -8.10
N SER A 37 11.64 -16.52 -7.63
CA SER A 37 11.79 -15.17 -8.17
C SER A 37 12.91 -14.36 -7.49
N ALA A 38 13.72 -14.99 -6.63
CA ALA A 38 14.75 -14.31 -5.82
C ALA A 38 14.19 -13.11 -5.04
N GLY A 39 13.01 -13.29 -4.44
CA GLY A 39 12.34 -12.28 -3.62
C GLY A 39 11.56 -11.21 -4.40
N LYS A 40 11.44 -11.33 -5.72
CA LYS A 40 10.67 -10.36 -6.53
C LYS A 40 9.15 -10.57 -6.43
N ALA A 41 8.69 -11.78 -6.13
CA ALA A 41 7.27 -12.03 -5.94
C ALA A 41 6.76 -11.26 -4.72
N ARG A 42 5.47 -10.92 -4.74
CA ARG A 42 4.82 -10.11 -3.72
C ARG A 42 3.80 -10.94 -2.97
N PRO A 43 4.22 -11.76 -1.98
CA PRO A 43 3.32 -12.68 -1.32
C PRO A 43 2.30 -11.92 -0.46
N ILE A 44 1.08 -12.44 -0.37
CA ILE A 44 -0.01 -11.87 0.43
C ILE A 44 -0.36 -12.89 1.50
N CYS A 45 -0.33 -12.51 2.79
CA CYS A 45 -0.63 -13.44 3.87
C CYS A 45 -2.08 -13.92 3.79
N LYS A 46 -2.38 -15.09 4.35
CA LYS A 46 -3.69 -15.75 4.33
C LYS A 46 -4.80 -14.84 4.88
N THR A 47 -4.51 -14.02 5.88
CA THR A 47 -5.47 -13.03 6.40
C THR A 47 -5.81 -12.01 5.33
N CYS A 48 -4.80 -11.32 4.79
CA CYS A 48 -4.99 -10.31 3.74
C CYS A 48 -5.56 -10.92 2.45
N ALA A 49 -5.27 -12.17 2.13
CA ALA A 49 -5.82 -12.86 0.96
C ALA A 49 -7.33 -13.18 1.08
N LYS A 50 -7.88 -13.20 2.30
CA LYS A 50 -9.34 -13.35 2.52
C LYS A 50 -10.10 -12.03 2.36
N VAL A 51 -9.44 -10.91 2.63
CA VAL A 51 -10.04 -9.56 2.58
C VAL A 51 -9.75 -8.85 1.27
N GLY A 52 -8.60 -9.16 0.66
CA GLY A 52 -8.19 -8.60 -0.62
C GLY A 52 -9.09 -9.13 -1.74
N PRO A 53 -9.48 -8.28 -2.70
CA PRO A 53 -10.23 -8.72 -3.85
C PRO A 53 -9.45 -9.84 -4.55
N ARG A 54 -10.07 -11.02 -4.64
CA ARG A 54 -9.57 -12.12 -5.48
C ARG A 54 -9.54 -11.56 -6.90
N GLN A 55 -8.35 -11.47 -7.50
CA GLN A 55 -8.04 -10.87 -8.81
C GLN A 55 -7.65 -9.38 -8.77
N PHE A 56 -6.35 -9.14 -8.62
CA PHE A 56 -5.66 -8.02 -9.27
C PHE A 56 -5.15 -8.43 -10.67
N GLU A 57 -5.78 -9.42 -11.30
CA GLU A 57 -5.64 -9.61 -12.74
C GLU A 57 -6.61 -8.65 -13.42
N GLN A 58 -6.06 -7.54 -13.94
CA GLN A 58 -6.74 -6.59 -14.81
C GLN A 58 -8.03 -5.99 -14.23
N VAL A 59 -7.93 -5.22 -13.14
CA VAL A 59 -8.92 -4.16 -12.94
C VAL A 59 -8.65 -3.14 -14.05
N LEU A 60 -9.58 -3.16 -15.02
CA LEU A 60 -9.90 -2.17 -16.03
C LEU A 60 -9.16 -0.84 -15.91
N ASP A 61 -8.85 -0.25 -17.07
CA ASP A 61 -8.36 1.11 -17.34
C ASP A 61 -9.31 2.22 -16.83
N VAL A 62 -10.06 1.96 -15.75
CA VAL A 62 -10.77 2.96 -14.98
C VAL A 62 -9.69 3.88 -14.44
N PRO A 63 -9.72 5.17 -14.81
CA PRO A 63 -8.78 6.13 -14.27
C PRO A 63 -8.83 6.02 -12.74
N LEU A 64 -7.70 5.66 -12.13
CA LEU A 64 -7.52 5.69 -10.69
C LEU A 64 -7.61 7.14 -10.24
N TRP A 65 -8.83 7.66 -10.12
CA TRP A 65 -9.08 8.99 -9.61
C TRP A 65 -9.07 8.90 -8.09
N SER A 66 -8.06 9.56 -7.52
CA SER A 66 -8.08 10.05 -6.15
C SER A 66 -9.45 10.68 -5.87
N LEU A 67 -10.14 10.20 -4.82
CA LEU A 67 -11.42 10.80 -4.43
C LEU A 67 -11.23 12.29 -4.13
N PRO A 68 -12.22 13.15 -4.47
CA PRO A 68 -12.21 14.54 -4.08
C PRO A 68 -11.99 14.71 -2.58
N ILE A 69 -11.33 15.81 -2.18
CA ILE A 69 -11.02 16.03 -0.77
C ILE A 69 -12.30 16.07 0.10
N ALA A 70 -13.37 16.67 -0.43
CA ALA A 70 -14.67 16.71 0.22
C ALA A 70 -15.26 15.31 0.47
N SER A 71 -15.13 14.39 -0.50
CA SER A 71 -15.61 13.01 -0.37
C SER A 71 -14.83 12.23 0.68
N ARG A 72 -13.51 12.47 0.80
CA ARG A 72 -12.68 11.87 1.85
C ARG A 72 -13.14 12.32 3.23
N TYR A 73 -13.33 13.63 3.41
CA TYR A 73 -13.84 14.17 4.67
C TYR A 73 -15.25 13.63 4.98
N ALA A 74 -16.15 13.58 4.00
CA ALA A 74 -17.47 13.01 4.20
C ALA A 74 -17.40 11.57 4.71
N LEU A 75 -16.51 10.73 4.15
CA LEU A 75 -16.31 9.36 4.65
C LEU A 75 -15.76 9.32 6.08
N VAL A 76 -14.82 10.22 6.45
CA VAL A 76 -14.33 10.32 7.83
C VAL A 76 -15.48 10.63 8.78
N MET A 77 -16.27 11.65 8.44
CA MET A 77 -17.37 12.14 9.27
C MET A 77 -18.50 11.12 9.41
N ILE A 78 -18.85 10.43 8.32
CA ILE A 78 -19.91 9.41 8.34
C ILE A 78 -19.52 8.26 9.28
N PHE A 79 -18.26 7.82 9.26
CA PHE A 79 -17.80 6.65 10.00
C PHE A 79 -17.06 6.98 11.31
N SER A 80 -16.97 8.25 11.70
CA SER A 80 -16.40 8.68 12.99
C SER A 80 -17.35 8.46 14.17
N GLY A 81 -18.62 8.16 13.91
CA GLY A 81 -19.66 8.00 14.93
C GLY A 81 -20.36 9.30 15.32
N GLU A 82 -20.20 10.37 14.53
CA GLU A 82 -20.92 11.64 14.74
C GLU A 82 -22.40 11.58 14.33
N TYR A 83 -22.78 10.64 13.47
CA TYR A 83 -24.15 10.47 13.00
C TYR A 83 -24.76 9.18 13.59
N GLU A 84 -25.91 9.31 14.27
CA GLU A 84 -26.59 8.17 14.94
C GLU A 84 -27.04 7.07 13.97
N GLU A 85 -27.28 7.42 12.70
CA GLU A 85 -27.76 6.50 11.66
C GLU A 85 -26.65 5.61 11.06
N TYR A 86 -25.38 5.91 11.35
CA TYR A 86 -24.24 5.24 10.74
C TYR A 86 -23.35 4.54 11.76
N PRO A 87 -22.77 3.37 11.41
CA PRO A 87 -21.87 2.66 12.31
C PRO A 87 -20.56 3.43 12.48
N ALA A 88 -20.15 3.62 13.74
CA ALA A 88 -18.81 4.11 14.06
C ALA A 88 -17.79 3.00 13.79
N PHE A 89 -16.75 3.31 13.01
CA PHE A 89 -15.64 2.39 12.81
C PHE A 89 -14.48 2.68 13.78
N PRO A 90 -13.83 1.64 14.31
CA PRO A 90 -12.56 1.80 15.02
C PRO A 90 -11.52 2.54 14.17
N GLU A 91 -10.65 3.32 14.80
CA GLU A 91 -9.66 4.17 14.13
C GLU A 91 -8.73 3.37 13.20
N ASP A 92 -8.37 2.14 13.57
CA ASP A 92 -7.53 1.26 12.76
C ASP A 92 -8.24 0.78 11.48
N VAL A 93 -9.55 0.53 11.56
CA VAL A 93 -10.39 0.20 10.39
C VAL A 93 -10.50 1.40 9.47
N LEU A 94 -10.78 2.59 10.02
CA LEU A 94 -10.81 3.84 9.26
C LEU A 94 -9.47 4.07 8.54
N ARG A 95 -8.35 3.93 9.26
CA ARG A 95 -7.01 4.07 8.69
C ARG A 95 -6.76 3.11 7.53
N ASN A 96 -7.23 1.87 7.63
CA ASN A 96 -7.13 0.90 6.55
C ASN A 96 -8.00 1.27 5.35
N VAL A 97 -9.25 1.68 5.58
CA VAL A 97 -10.14 2.18 4.52
C VAL A 97 -9.48 3.37 3.81
N PHE A 98 -8.99 4.37 4.56
CA PHE A 98 -8.29 5.51 3.98
C PHE A 98 -6.99 5.14 3.28
N SER A 99 -6.28 4.11 3.73
CA SER A 99 -5.09 3.62 3.02
C SER A 99 -5.41 3.07 1.63
N CYS A 100 -6.64 2.60 1.42
CA CYS A 100 -7.13 2.18 0.10
C CYS A 100 -7.66 3.37 -0.73
N LEU A 101 -8.16 4.42 -0.08
CA LEU A 101 -8.73 5.60 -0.75
C LEU A 101 -7.68 6.66 -1.13
N VAL A 102 -6.61 6.77 -0.34
CA VAL A 102 -5.50 7.70 -0.56
C VAL A 102 -4.43 6.98 -1.34
N GLN A 103 -4.18 7.44 -2.58
CA GLN A 103 -3.25 6.76 -3.46
C GLN A 103 -1.80 7.01 -3.01
N ARG A 104 -1.11 5.95 -2.57
CA ARG A 104 0.36 5.98 -2.35
C ARG A 104 1.08 5.62 -3.64
N VAL A 105 1.20 6.59 -4.54
CA VAL A 105 1.83 6.41 -5.86
C VAL A 105 3.32 6.06 -5.76
N ALA A 106 4.03 6.71 -4.84
CA ALA A 106 5.46 6.51 -4.62
C ALA A 106 5.85 6.92 -3.19
N PRO A 107 7.02 6.52 -2.70
CA PRO A 107 7.59 7.08 -1.49
C PRO A 107 7.70 8.59 -1.62
N PHE A 108 7.37 9.32 -0.54
CA PHE A 108 7.41 10.79 -0.49
C PHE A 108 6.41 11.51 -1.41
N VAL A 109 5.35 10.83 -1.83
CA VAL A 109 4.22 11.43 -2.53
C VAL A 109 3.01 11.43 -1.62
N SER A 110 2.41 12.60 -1.44
CA SER A 110 1.13 12.80 -0.77
C SER A 110 0.06 13.09 -1.81
N ASP A 111 -1.00 12.30 -1.83
CA ASP A 111 -2.21 12.58 -2.60
C ASP A 111 -3.09 13.53 -1.78
N ILE A 112 -3.29 14.75 -2.29
CA ILE A 112 -4.04 15.81 -1.58
C ILE A 112 -5.51 15.89 -2.03
N GLY A 113 -5.96 14.97 -2.89
CA GLY A 113 -7.30 14.98 -3.46
C GLY A 113 -7.35 15.59 -4.86
N ASP A 114 -8.48 15.40 -5.54
CA ASP A 114 -8.80 16.05 -6.82
C ASP A 114 -7.77 15.78 -7.93
N GLY A 115 -7.11 14.61 -7.87
CA GLY A 115 -6.04 14.24 -8.80
C GLY A 115 -4.76 15.05 -8.65
N VAL A 116 -4.62 15.84 -7.57
CA VAL A 116 -3.41 16.61 -7.27
C VAL A 116 -2.53 15.85 -6.28
N PHE A 117 -1.24 15.84 -6.56
CA PHE A 117 -0.24 15.14 -5.76
C PHE A 117 0.89 16.10 -5.37
N ARG A 118 1.29 16.05 -4.09
CA ARG A 118 2.39 16.85 -3.54
C ARG A 118 3.59 15.97 -3.25
N CYS A 119 4.75 16.35 -3.74
CA CYS A 119 6.01 15.74 -3.35
C CYS A 119 6.44 16.27 -1.97
N THR A 120 6.62 15.40 -0.97
CA THR A 120 6.98 15.82 0.39
C THR A 120 8.46 16.19 0.56
N VAL A 121 9.32 15.89 -0.42
CA VAL A 121 10.74 16.28 -0.39
C VAL A 121 10.95 17.73 -0.82
N CYS A 122 10.20 18.21 -1.82
CA CYS A 122 10.36 19.56 -2.38
C CYS A 122 9.11 20.43 -2.31
N SER A 123 8.03 19.90 -1.72
CA SER A 123 6.71 20.55 -1.57
C SER A 123 6.04 20.99 -2.87
N ARG A 124 6.50 20.50 -4.04
CA ARG A 124 5.88 20.80 -5.34
C ARG A 124 4.62 19.97 -5.56
N GLU A 125 3.66 20.58 -6.24
CA GLU A 125 2.38 19.98 -6.61
C GLU A 125 2.33 19.62 -8.09
N PHE A 126 1.59 18.57 -8.40
CA PHE A 126 1.48 17.97 -9.72
C PHE A 126 0.05 17.54 -9.97
N GLU A 127 -0.46 17.89 -11.15
CA GLU A 127 -1.73 17.38 -11.65
C GLU A 127 -1.49 16.00 -12.28
N GLY A 128 -2.04 14.98 -11.64
CA GLY A 128 -2.03 13.62 -12.12
C GLY A 128 -0.82 12.78 -11.71
N VAL A 129 -1.07 11.47 -11.64
CA VAL A 129 -0.13 10.43 -11.24
C VAL A 129 1.11 10.39 -12.15
N ALA A 130 0.92 10.56 -13.46
CA ALA A 130 2.00 10.50 -14.44
C ALA A 130 3.03 11.64 -14.24
N ALA A 131 2.55 12.85 -13.95
CA ALA A 131 3.41 14.01 -13.75
C ALA A 131 4.28 13.84 -12.50
N ILE A 132 3.69 13.43 -11.37
CA ILE A 132 4.47 13.23 -10.14
C ILE A 132 5.39 12.01 -10.21
N SER A 133 4.97 10.94 -10.89
CA SER A 133 5.81 9.76 -11.09
C SER A 133 7.09 10.10 -11.86
N ARG A 134 6.96 10.87 -12.94
CA ARG A 134 8.11 11.36 -13.71
C ARG A 134 9.01 12.27 -12.88
N HIS A 135 8.43 13.11 -12.02
CA HIS A 135 9.19 13.97 -11.10
C HIS A 135 9.97 13.16 -10.05
N VAL A 136 9.37 12.12 -9.47
CA VAL A 136 10.06 11.24 -8.52
C VAL A 136 11.21 10.51 -9.19
N GLN A 137 11.02 10.03 -10.42
CA GLN A 137 12.05 9.30 -11.17
C GLN A 137 13.24 10.18 -11.60
N THR A 138 12.98 11.43 -12.03
CA THR A 138 14.00 12.29 -12.64
C THR A 138 14.67 13.26 -11.66
N SER A 139 14.06 13.54 -10.52
CA SER A 139 14.65 14.44 -9.52
C SER A 139 15.79 13.77 -8.77
N LEU A 140 17.01 14.28 -8.96
CA LEU A 140 18.20 13.89 -8.21
C LEU A 140 18.02 14.02 -6.68
N ARG A 141 17.17 14.96 -6.22
CA ARG A 141 16.85 15.10 -4.79
C ARG A 141 16.07 13.90 -4.25
N HIS A 142 15.23 13.25 -5.07
CA HIS A 142 14.48 12.07 -4.64
C HIS A 142 15.31 10.80 -4.78
N GLN A 143 16.12 10.68 -5.83
CA GLN A 143 17.03 9.54 -5.95
C GLN A 143 17.95 9.43 -4.73
N LYS A 144 18.47 10.55 -4.22
CA LYS A 144 19.26 10.59 -2.98
C LYS A 144 18.46 10.24 -1.72
N ALA A 145 17.20 10.68 -1.63
CA ALA A 145 16.31 10.37 -0.51
C ALA A 145 15.83 8.90 -0.50
N LEU A 146 15.82 8.24 -1.67
CA LEU A 146 15.49 6.82 -1.81
C LEU A 146 16.69 5.91 -1.55
N SER A 147 17.91 6.41 -1.67
CA SER A 147 19.16 5.66 -1.47
C SER A 147 19.78 5.78 -0.07
N ALA A 148 19.20 6.63 0.79
CA ALA A 148 19.65 6.87 2.16
C ALA A 148 18.81 6.05 3.15
#